data_AF-A0A9D2T838-F1
#
_entry.id   AF-A0A9D2T838-F1
#
_cell.length_a   1.000
_cell.length_b   1.000
_cell.length_c   1.000
_cell.angle_alpha   90.00
_cell.angle_beta   90.00
_cell.angle_gamma   90.00
#
_symmetry.space_group_name_H-M   'P 1'
#
loop_
_entity.id
_entity.type
_entity.pdbx_description
1 polymer ?
#
loop_
_entity_poly.entity_id
_entity_poly.type
_entity_poly.pdbx_seq_one_letter_code
_entity_poly.pdbx_strand_id
1 'polypeptide(L)'
;MLAKLINGALSYAPKKIIIDGKTIFNPGEELLKEQGYKDVETSEAPAVSTQTQQAVPSWQEQEDKIVQTWELKPAQPDPTAALQEIQIQAVLTQIAENEDKTLGIQCMALFPTYVQNKQHEVGEAATHPETGCPKECILAYDGTVQQDWTIDTPTCWKPWHSRKKEYALPWEQPTGAHDIYKEGEYMTWTDGSIKKCVQDTNFNPDEYPQAWEDT
;
A
#
# COMPACT_ATOMS: atom_id res chain seq x y z
N MET A 1 -0.10 43.25 -5.71
CA MET A 1 0.54 42.62 -6.89
C MET A 1 -0.50 42.50 -7.99
N LEU A 2 -0.13 42.72 -9.24
CA LEU A 2 -1.06 42.64 -10.38
C LEU A 2 -1.00 41.27 -11.06
N ALA A 3 -2.15 40.69 -11.38
CA ALA A 3 -2.25 39.40 -12.07
C ALA A 3 -3.48 39.32 -12.97
N LYS A 4 -3.52 38.28 -13.82
CA LYS A 4 -4.69 37.83 -14.56
C LYS A 4 -5.11 36.45 -14.09
N LEU A 5 -6.39 36.13 -14.22
CA LEU A 5 -6.87 34.76 -14.06
C LEU A 5 -6.86 34.08 -15.43
N ILE A 6 -6.07 33.02 -15.59
CA ILE A 6 -5.97 32.24 -16.83
C ILE A 6 -6.29 30.79 -16.48
N ASN A 7 -7.40 30.26 -17.01
CA ASN A 7 -7.87 28.90 -16.72
C ASN A 7 -7.94 28.57 -15.21
N GLY A 8 -8.36 29.54 -14.40
CA GLY A 8 -8.46 29.40 -12.94
C GLY A 8 -7.15 29.55 -12.16
N ALA A 9 -6.02 29.81 -12.84
CA ALA A 9 -4.72 30.05 -12.21
C ALA A 9 -4.28 31.52 -12.32
N LEU A 10 -3.61 32.03 -11.28
CA LEU A 10 -2.99 33.36 -11.35
C LEU A 10 -1.81 33.36 -12.33
N SER A 11 -1.81 34.37 -13.20
CA SER A 11 -0.69 34.72 -14.05
C SER A 11 -0.25 36.15 -13.72
N TYR A 12 0.86 36.28 -13.00
CA TYR A 12 1.36 37.58 -12.54
C TYR A 12 1.83 38.46 -13.69
N ALA A 13 1.73 39.77 -13.48
CA ALA A 13 2.20 40.77 -14.43
C ALA A 13 3.67 40.54 -14.80
N PRO A 14 3.99 40.37 -16.10
CA PRO A 14 5.35 40.13 -16.55
C PRO A 14 6.14 41.43 -16.53
N LYS A 15 7.47 41.33 -16.38
CA LYS A 15 8.39 42.48 -16.47
C LYS A 15 8.54 43.05 -17.89
N LYS A 16 7.89 42.43 -18.88
CA LYS A 16 7.92 42.80 -20.29
C LYS A 16 6.56 42.54 -20.91
N ILE A 17 6.02 43.54 -21.60
CA ILE A 17 4.81 43.41 -22.42
C ILE A 17 5.05 43.93 -23.83
N ILE A 18 4.24 43.49 -24.78
CA ILE A 18 4.27 43.96 -26.17
C ILE A 18 2.91 44.59 -26.47
N ILE A 19 2.93 45.86 -26.86
CA ILE A 19 1.73 46.62 -27.27
C ILE A 19 2.05 47.23 -28.63
N ASP A 20 1.21 46.98 -29.64
CA ASP A 20 1.36 47.50 -31.01
C ASP A 20 2.77 47.27 -31.61
N GLY A 21 3.35 46.09 -31.34
CA GLY A 21 4.69 45.72 -31.83
C GLY A 21 5.85 46.39 -31.08
N LYS A 22 5.60 47.26 -30.09
CA LYS A 22 6.62 47.86 -29.23
C LYS A 22 6.79 47.07 -27.95
N THR A 23 8.05 46.82 -27.59
CA THR A 23 8.38 46.20 -26.31
C THR A 23 8.43 47.26 -25.22
N ILE A 24 7.69 47.04 -24.13
CA ILE A 24 7.71 47.87 -22.93
C ILE A 24 8.30 47.04 -21.80
N PHE A 25 9.37 47.56 -21.20
CA PHE A 25 10.03 46.95 -20.05
C PHE A 25 9.53 47.62 -18.77
N ASN A 26 9.32 46.82 -17.73
CA ASN A 26 8.80 47.25 -16.42
C ASN A 26 7.58 48.18 -16.58
N PRO A 27 6.50 47.70 -17.23
CA PRO A 27 5.32 48.52 -17.45
C PRO A 27 4.75 49.03 -16.13
N GLY A 28 4.28 50.28 -16.12
CA GLY A 28 3.60 50.88 -14.97
C GLY A 28 2.26 50.20 -14.70
N GLU A 29 1.73 50.41 -13.49
CA GLU A 29 0.49 49.76 -13.05
C GLU A 29 -0.73 50.14 -13.90
N GLU A 30 -0.88 51.41 -14.29
CA GLU A 30 -1.97 51.86 -15.15
C GLU A 30 -1.98 51.09 -16.49
N LEU A 31 -0.82 50.98 -17.12
CA LEU A 31 -0.67 50.25 -18.37
C LEU A 31 -0.98 48.76 -18.20
N LEU A 32 -0.55 48.15 -17.10
CA LEU A 32 -0.90 46.77 -16.78
C LEU A 32 -2.41 46.61 -16.57
N LYS A 33 -3.07 47.55 -15.89
CA LYS A 33 -4.53 47.55 -15.71
C LYS A 33 -5.28 47.69 -17.03
N GLU A 34 -4.82 48.55 -17.94
CA GLU A 34 -5.34 48.64 -19.31
C GLU A 34 -5.19 47.33 -20.09
N GLN A 35 -4.11 46.57 -19.83
CA GLN A 35 -3.94 45.23 -20.40
C GLN A 35 -4.79 44.16 -19.68
N GLY A 36 -5.60 44.52 -18.69
CA GLY A 36 -6.49 43.61 -17.96
C GLY A 36 -5.85 42.91 -16.76
N TYR A 37 -4.70 43.38 -16.26
CA TYR A 37 -4.17 42.92 -14.98
C TYR A 37 -4.90 43.60 -13.83
N LYS A 38 -5.22 42.85 -12.78
CA LYS A 38 -6.00 43.29 -11.62
C LYS A 38 -5.22 43.12 -10.33
N ASP A 39 -5.59 43.90 -9.31
CA ASP A 39 -5.00 43.79 -7.98
C ASP A 39 -5.35 42.43 -7.35
N VAL A 40 -4.37 41.76 -6.76
CA VAL A 40 -4.58 40.48 -6.06
C VAL A 40 -4.71 40.71 -4.56
N GLU A 41 -5.86 40.32 -4.00
CA GLU A 41 -6.11 40.29 -2.57
C GLU A 41 -5.99 38.87 -2.03
N THR A 42 -5.13 38.66 -1.03
CA THR A 42 -4.92 37.37 -0.36
C THR A 42 -5.49 37.40 1.05
N SER A 43 -5.91 36.24 1.54
CA SER A 43 -6.37 36.03 2.93
C SER A 43 -5.63 34.87 3.57
N GLU A 44 -5.65 34.78 4.90
CA GLU A 44 -5.13 33.61 5.59
C GLU A 44 -6.03 32.38 5.34
N ALA A 45 -5.42 31.19 5.35
CA ALA A 45 -6.15 29.95 5.24
C ALA A 45 -7.09 29.77 6.44
N PRO A 46 -8.32 29.27 6.24
CA PRO A 46 -9.19 28.90 7.35
C PRO A 46 -8.54 27.81 8.19
N ALA A 47 -8.78 27.85 9.51
CA ALA A 47 -8.36 26.78 10.41
C ALA A 47 -9.09 25.48 10.05
N VAL A 48 -8.34 24.44 9.69
CA VAL A 48 -8.85 23.11 9.34
C VAL A 48 -8.08 22.04 10.07
N SER A 49 -8.71 20.88 10.31
CA SER A 49 -7.97 19.70 10.76
C SER A 49 -7.15 19.16 9.59
N THR A 50 -5.84 19.30 9.66
CA THR A 50 -4.91 18.82 8.62
C THR A 50 -4.92 17.30 8.45
N GLN A 51 -5.53 16.56 9.40
CA GLN A 51 -5.73 15.12 9.29
C GLN A 51 -6.89 14.74 8.36
N THR A 52 -7.89 15.61 8.20
CA THR A 52 -9.10 15.30 7.43
C THR A 52 -9.31 16.23 6.26
N GLN A 53 -8.78 17.45 6.31
CA GLN A 53 -9.00 18.50 5.34
C GLN A 53 -7.74 19.30 5.06
N GLN A 54 -7.70 19.90 3.89
CA GLN A 54 -6.76 20.93 3.48
C GLN A 54 -7.53 22.09 2.85
N ALA A 55 -7.10 23.31 3.15
CA ALA A 55 -7.60 24.50 2.48
C ALA A 55 -6.73 24.76 1.24
N VAL A 56 -7.31 24.62 0.06
CA VAL A 56 -6.63 24.86 -1.22
C VAL A 56 -6.99 26.26 -1.71
N PRO A 57 -6.02 27.12 -2.03
CA PRO A 57 -6.32 28.45 -2.54
C PRO A 57 -6.97 28.36 -3.91
N SER A 58 -8.04 29.12 -4.08
CA SER A 58 -8.75 29.34 -5.33
C SER A 58 -8.87 30.85 -5.57
N TRP A 59 -9.23 31.25 -6.78
CA TRP A 59 -9.20 32.65 -7.20
C TRP A 59 -10.52 33.02 -7.85
N GLN A 60 -11.13 34.09 -7.36
CA GLN A 60 -12.33 34.66 -7.94
C GLN A 60 -12.02 36.03 -8.52
N GLU A 61 -12.27 36.19 -9.81
CA GLU A 61 -12.13 37.47 -10.48
C GLU A 61 -13.35 38.36 -10.21
N GLN A 62 -13.09 39.59 -9.75
CA GLN A 62 -14.04 40.67 -9.57
C GLN A 62 -13.74 41.79 -10.59
N GLU A 63 -14.47 42.91 -10.54
CA GLU A 63 -14.36 43.99 -11.52
C GLU A 63 -12.94 44.60 -11.56
N ASP A 64 -12.39 44.95 -10.41
CA ASP A 64 -11.10 45.64 -10.24
C ASP A 64 -9.98 44.77 -9.66
N LYS A 65 -10.33 43.61 -9.10
CA LYS A 65 -9.43 42.74 -8.34
C LYS A 65 -9.65 41.26 -8.57
N ILE A 66 -8.67 40.45 -8.17
CA ILE A 66 -8.77 39.00 -8.03
C ILE A 66 -8.62 38.68 -6.54
N VAL A 67 -9.63 38.03 -5.98
CA VAL A 67 -9.68 37.72 -4.55
C VAL A 67 -9.40 36.24 -4.33
N GLN A 68 -8.51 35.95 -3.38
CA GLN A 68 -8.27 34.59 -2.92
C GLN A 68 -9.48 34.06 -2.15
N THR A 69 -9.95 32.89 -2.56
CA THR A 69 -10.94 32.09 -1.85
C THR A 69 -10.31 30.75 -1.45
N TRP A 70 -10.98 29.99 -0.59
CA TRP A 70 -10.46 28.71 -0.10
C TRP A 70 -11.44 27.58 -0.38
N GLU A 71 -10.96 26.53 -1.04
CA GLU A 71 -11.69 25.29 -1.25
C GLU A 71 -11.22 24.26 -0.22
N LEU A 72 -12.15 23.74 0.59
CA LEU A 72 -11.84 22.67 1.54
C LEU A 72 -11.89 21.32 0.84
N LYS A 73 -10.73 20.69 0.69
CA LYS A 73 -10.61 19.33 0.13
C LYS A 73 -10.28 18.34 1.24
N PRO A 74 -10.58 17.05 1.06
CA PRO A 74 -10.00 16.01 1.91
C PRO A 74 -8.48 16.18 1.96
N ALA A 75 -7.90 15.96 3.14
CA ALA A 75 -6.44 15.92 3.28
C ALA A 75 -5.90 14.87 2.30
N GLN A 76 -4.87 15.23 1.52
CA GLN A 76 -4.09 14.20 0.84
C GLN A 76 -3.25 13.47 1.88
N PRO A 77 -3.03 12.15 1.73
CA PRO A 77 -2.06 11.47 2.55
C PRO A 77 -0.70 12.16 2.41
N ASP A 78 0.02 12.27 3.54
CA ASP A 78 1.38 12.80 3.53
C ASP A 78 2.21 12.00 2.50
N PRO A 79 2.83 12.65 1.49
CA PRO A 79 3.63 11.97 0.49
C PRO A 79 4.72 11.07 1.10
N THR A 80 5.27 11.45 2.25
CA THR A 80 6.26 10.68 2.99
C THR A 80 5.64 9.40 3.56
N ALA A 81 4.46 9.51 4.17
CA ALA A 81 3.74 8.36 4.71
C ALA A 81 3.30 7.40 3.61
N ALA A 82 2.80 7.93 2.49
CA ALA A 82 2.42 7.13 1.32
C ALA A 82 3.63 6.38 0.72
N LEU A 83 4.78 7.05 0.59
CA LEU A 83 6.01 6.42 0.14
C LEU A 83 6.49 5.33 1.11
N GLN A 84 6.38 5.59 2.42
CA GLN A 84 6.74 4.61 3.44
C GLN A 84 5.83 3.36 3.37
N GLU A 85 4.53 3.53 3.18
CA GLU A 85 3.59 2.42 3.01
C GLU A 85 3.92 1.58 1.76
N ILE A 86 4.20 2.24 0.62
CA ILE A 86 4.63 1.56 -0.60
C ILE A 86 5.92 0.77 -0.38
N GLN A 87 6.89 1.35 0.35
CA GLN A 87 8.16 0.69 0.65
C GLN A 87 7.95 -0.53 1.58
N ILE A 88 7.11 -0.41 2.61
CA ILE A 88 6.78 -1.53 3.50
C ILE A 88 6.13 -2.65 2.70
N GLN A 89 5.15 -2.36 1.86
CA GLN A 89 4.49 -3.36 1.02
C GLN A 89 5.49 -4.05 0.09
N ALA A 90 6.37 -3.29 -0.57
CA ALA A 90 7.40 -3.85 -1.43
C ALA A 90 8.36 -4.80 -0.69
N VAL A 91 8.75 -4.45 0.54
CA VAL A 91 9.59 -5.32 1.38
C VAL A 91 8.84 -6.58 1.80
N LEU A 92 7.58 -6.48 2.20
CA LEU A 92 6.75 -7.63 2.56
C LEU A 92 6.54 -8.58 1.37
N THR A 93 6.32 -8.05 0.17
CA THR A 93 6.26 -8.84 -1.07
C THR A 93 7.56 -9.59 -1.32
N GLN A 94 8.72 -8.93 -1.21
CA GLN A 94 10.02 -9.60 -1.39
C GLN A 94 10.26 -10.72 -0.35
N ILE A 95 9.84 -10.50 0.90
CA ILE A 95 9.92 -11.52 1.94
C ILE A 95 8.97 -12.69 1.61
N ALA A 96 7.75 -12.39 1.18
CA ALA A 96 6.76 -13.40 0.80
C ALA A 96 7.18 -14.22 -0.42
N GLU A 97 7.90 -13.64 -1.39
CA GLU A 97 8.39 -14.35 -2.58
C GLU A 97 9.61 -15.25 -2.30
N ASN A 98 10.24 -15.13 -1.12
CA ASN A 98 11.37 -15.97 -0.77
C ASN A 98 10.93 -17.44 -0.66
N GLU A 99 11.77 -18.37 -1.14
CA GLU A 99 11.52 -19.81 -0.98
C GLU A 99 11.65 -20.23 0.49
N ASP A 100 12.62 -19.66 1.22
CA ASP A 100 12.75 -19.84 2.66
C ASP A 100 11.84 -18.85 3.40
N LYS A 101 10.68 -19.35 3.84
CA LYS A 101 9.69 -18.55 4.56
C LYS A 101 10.10 -18.21 5.99
N THR A 102 11.25 -18.67 6.48
CA THR A 102 11.70 -18.45 7.87
C THR A 102 11.67 -16.97 8.26
N LEU A 103 12.19 -16.07 7.41
CA LEU A 103 12.17 -14.63 7.70
C LEU A 103 10.74 -14.09 7.76
N GLY A 104 9.89 -14.50 6.82
CA GLY A 104 8.48 -14.12 6.78
C GLY A 104 7.71 -14.57 8.02
N ILE A 105 7.95 -15.80 8.48
CA ILE A 105 7.35 -16.32 9.71
C ILE A 105 7.87 -15.56 10.94
N GLN A 106 9.18 -15.28 11.00
CA GLN A 106 9.78 -14.50 12.09
C GLN A 106 9.13 -13.10 12.22
N CYS A 107 8.71 -12.50 11.11
CA CYS A 107 8.02 -11.21 11.09
C CYS A 107 6.53 -11.30 10.72
N MET A 108 5.86 -12.44 10.98
CA MET A 108 4.49 -12.70 10.50
C MET A 108 3.47 -11.64 10.96
N ALA A 109 3.70 -11.01 12.11
CA ALA A 109 2.86 -9.93 12.64
C ALA A 109 2.83 -8.66 11.76
N LEU A 110 3.73 -8.53 10.77
CA LEU A 110 3.73 -7.44 9.80
C LEU A 110 2.84 -7.73 8.57
N PHE A 111 2.49 -8.99 8.34
CA PHE A 111 1.63 -9.35 7.21
C PHE A 111 0.16 -9.06 7.50
N PRO A 112 -0.62 -8.65 6.49
CA PRO A 112 -2.03 -8.38 6.68
C PRO A 112 -2.78 -9.65 7.10
N THR A 113 -3.77 -9.50 7.98
CA THR A 113 -4.73 -10.58 8.27
C THR A 113 -5.64 -10.78 7.07
N TYR A 114 -5.99 -12.03 6.77
CA TYR A 114 -6.88 -12.39 5.68
C TYR A 114 -8.22 -11.66 5.75
N VAL A 115 -8.72 -11.26 4.59
CA VAL A 115 -10.02 -10.59 4.42
C VAL A 115 -10.78 -11.28 3.30
N GLN A 116 -11.92 -11.90 3.60
CA GLN A 116 -12.73 -12.63 2.62
C GLN A 116 -13.24 -11.74 1.48
N ASN A 117 -13.73 -10.55 1.78
CA ASN A 117 -14.49 -9.74 0.84
C ASN A 117 -13.59 -8.85 -0.03
N LYS A 118 -12.62 -9.46 -0.73
CA LYS A 118 -11.80 -8.78 -1.73
C LYS A 118 -11.31 -9.73 -2.82
N GLN A 119 -10.71 -9.14 -3.85
CA GLN A 119 -9.89 -9.85 -4.82
C GLN A 119 -8.61 -10.35 -4.16
N HIS A 120 -8.33 -11.64 -4.32
CA HIS A 120 -7.08 -12.29 -3.93
C HIS A 120 -6.25 -12.64 -5.16
N GLU A 121 -4.95 -12.47 -5.06
CA GLU A 121 -4.00 -12.66 -6.16
C GLU A 121 -2.97 -13.74 -5.81
N VAL A 122 -2.45 -14.44 -6.82
CA VAL A 122 -1.37 -15.43 -6.62
C VAL A 122 -0.13 -14.73 -6.06
N GLY A 123 0.49 -15.33 -5.04
CA GLY A 123 1.63 -14.79 -4.32
C GLY A 123 1.25 -13.87 -3.15
N GLU A 124 -0.03 -13.56 -2.96
CA GLU A 124 -0.49 -12.82 -1.78
C GLU A 124 -0.13 -13.59 -0.50
N ALA A 125 0.51 -12.91 0.45
CA ALA A 125 0.74 -13.43 1.80
C ALA A 125 -0.25 -12.82 2.79
N ALA A 126 -0.89 -13.66 3.59
CA ALA A 126 -1.83 -13.23 4.62
C ALA A 126 -1.73 -14.11 5.87
N THR A 127 -2.04 -13.56 7.04
CA THR A 127 -2.16 -14.32 8.29
C THR A 127 -3.58 -14.82 8.49
N HIS A 128 -3.70 -16.06 8.96
CA HIS A 128 -4.98 -16.64 9.33
C HIS A 128 -5.59 -15.88 10.53
N PRO A 129 -6.87 -15.50 10.50
CA PRO A 129 -7.47 -14.63 11.52
C PRO A 129 -7.53 -15.27 12.92
N GLU A 130 -7.65 -16.60 13.01
CA GLU A 130 -7.69 -17.31 14.29
C GLU A 130 -6.30 -17.74 14.80
N THR A 131 -5.49 -18.40 13.95
CA THR A 131 -4.20 -18.97 14.37
C THR A 131 -3.02 -18.00 14.22
N GLY A 132 -3.18 -16.91 13.44
CA GLY A 132 -2.09 -16.00 13.08
C GLY A 132 -1.06 -16.60 12.11
N CYS A 133 -1.22 -17.86 11.68
CA CYS A 133 -0.26 -18.53 10.81
C CYS A 133 -0.28 -17.91 9.40
N PRO A 134 0.88 -17.57 8.82
CA PRO A 134 0.96 -17.02 7.47
C PRO A 134 0.74 -18.10 6.40
N LYS A 135 -0.02 -17.73 5.37
CA LYS A 135 -0.28 -18.54 4.18
C LYS A 135 -0.03 -17.73 2.91
N GLU A 136 0.24 -18.42 1.81
CA GLU A 136 0.40 -17.86 0.47
C GLU A 136 -0.77 -18.27 -0.42
N CYS A 137 -1.38 -17.30 -1.10
CA CYS A 137 -2.40 -17.54 -2.11
C CYS A 137 -1.73 -18.12 -3.37
N ILE A 138 -2.25 -19.24 -3.85
CA ILE A 138 -1.73 -19.98 -5.02
C ILE A 138 -2.72 -19.99 -6.20
N LEU A 139 -3.94 -19.49 -5.99
CA LEU A 139 -4.97 -19.36 -7.01
C LEU A 139 -5.68 -18.02 -6.83
N ALA A 140 -5.67 -17.16 -7.84
CA ALA A 140 -6.40 -15.89 -7.79
C ALA A 140 -7.92 -16.12 -7.84
N TYR A 141 -8.67 -15.39 -7.01
CA TYR A 141 -10.13 -15.44 -6.95
C TYR A 141 -10.74 -14.15 -6.39
N ASP A 142 -12.00 -13.90 -6.75
CA ASP A 142 -12.80 -12.84 -6.13
C ASP A 142 -13.53 -13.41 -4.92
N GLY A 143 -13.04 -13.10 -3.72
CA GLY A 143 -13.65 -13.56 -2.47
C GLY A 143 -14.99 -12.91 -2.15
N THR A 144 -15.39 -11.85 -2.87
CA THR A 144 -16.77 -11.31 -2.81
C THR A 144 -17.77 -12.22 -3.49
N VAL A 145 -17.32 -12.98 -4.51
CA VAL A 145 -18.13 -13.93 -5.29
C VAL A 145 -18.02 -15.35 -4.72
N GLN A 146 -16.79 -15.83 -4.49
CA GLN A 146 -16.49 -17.18 -4.04
C GLN A 146 -16.43 -17.26 -2.50
N GLN A 147 -17.58 -17.06 -1.84
CA GLN A 147 -17.65 -16.96 -0.38
C GLN A 147 -17.28 -18.26 0.37
N ASP A 148 -17.40 -19.42 -0.30
CA ASP A 148 -17.01 -20.71 0.26
C ASP A 148 -15.49 -20.96 0.21
N TRP A 149 -14.74 -20.13 -0.54
CA TRP A 149 -13.29 -20.21 -0.62
C TRP A 149 -12.66 -19.27 0.39
N THR A 150 -12.13 -19.85 1.46
CA THR A 150 -11.50 -19.16 2.58
C THR A 150 -9.98 -19.38 2.60
N ILE A 151 -9.27 -18.75 3.55
CA ILE A 151 -7.84 -19.01 3.81
C ILE A 151 -7.52 -20.49 4.13
N ASP A 152 -8.53 -21.29 4.50
CA ASP A 152 -8.37 -22.72 4.75
C ASP A 152 -8.63 -23.59 3.52
N THR A 153 -8.99 -22.99 2.38
CA THR A 153 -9.19 -23.71 1.12
C THR A 153 -7.83 -24.07 0.52
N PRO A 154 -7.40 -25.35 0.55
CA PRO A 154 -6.01 -25.72 0.25
C PRO A 154 -5.63 -25.60 -1.23
N THR A 155 -6.64 -25.55 -2.11
CA THR A 155 -6.43 -25.25 -3.54
C THR A 155 -6.22 -23.77 -3.81
N CYS A 156 -6.50 -22.91 -2.82
CA CYS A 156 -6.34 -21.46 -2.91
C CYS A 156 -5.18 -20.96 -2.05
N TRP A 157 -4.91 -21.60 -0.91
CA TRP A 157 -3.90 -21.14 0.05
C TRP A 157 -3.03 -22.30 0.53
N LYS A 158 -1.72 -22.08 0.60
CA LYS A 158 -0.76 -23.02 1.19
C LYS A 158 -0.11 -22.43 2.45
N PRO A 159 0.15 -23.25 3.48
CA PRO A 159 0.89 -22.82 4.66
C PRO A 159 2.34 -22.47 4.32
N TRP A 160 2.94 -21.59 5.13
CA TRP A 160 4.38 -21.40 5.15
C TRP A 160 5.06 -22.36 6.11
N HIS A 161 6.28 -22.76 5.80
CA HIS A 161 7.10 -23.58 6.69
C HIS A 161 8.45 -22.92 6.95
N SER A 162 8.93 -23.06 8.18
CA SER A 162 10.22 -22.51 8.60
C SER A 162 11.33 -23.54 8.43
N ARG A 163 12.54 -23.11 8.06
CA ARG A 163 13.78 -23.89 8.13
C ARG A 163 14.51 -23.72 9.47
N LYS A 164 13.83 -23.20 10.48
CA LYS A 164 14.30 -23.06 11.87
C LYS A 164 13.25 -23.54 12.86
N LYS A 165 13.68 -24.35 13.83
CA LYS A 165 12.82 -24.90 14.89
C LYS A 165 12.12 -23.85 15.72
N GLU A 166 12.75 -22.69 15.96
CA GLU A 166 12.17 -21.63 16.80
C GLU A 166 10.92 -20.99 16.18
N TYR A 167 10.72 -21.19 14.88
CA TYR A 167 9.59 -20.68 14.11
C TYR A 167 8.77 -21.82 13.47
N ALA A 168 8.84 -23.03 14.03
CA ALA A 168 8.05 -24.16 13.58
C ALA A 168 6.55 -23.87 13.78
N LEU A 169 5.78 -23.87 12.70
CA LEU A 169 4.33 -23.69 12.75
C LEU A 169 3.62 -25.04 12.98
N PRO A 170 2.37 -25.04 13.49
CA PRO A 170 1.59 -26.27 13.65
C PRO A 170 1.53 -27.08 12.35
N TRP A 171 1.53 -28.41 12.47
CA TRP A 171 1.32 -29.31 11.34
C TRP A 171 0.01 -29.00 10.59
N GLU A 172 0.10 -28.89 9.27
CA GLU A 172 -1.05 -28.86 8.36
C GLU A 172 -0.87 -29.96 7.31
N GLN A 173 -1.91 -30.76 7.05
CA GLN A 173 -1.85 -31.87 6.10
C GLN A 173 -1.69 -31.35 4.67
N PRO A 174 -0.60 -31.69 3.95
CA PRO A 174 -0.45 -31.32 2.55
C PRO A 174 -1.54 -31.93 1.68
N THR A 175 -2.00 -31.17 0.69
CA THR A 175 -3.09 -31.51 -0.23
C THR A 175 -2.62 -31.71 -1.66
N GLY A 176 -1.39 -31.31 -1.99
CA GLY A 176 -0.80 -31.47 -3.31
C GLY A 176 0.71 -31.31 -3.30
N ALA A 177 1.30 -31.14 -4.49
CA ALA A 177 2.74 -30.93 -4.61
C ALA A 177 3.19 -29.52 -4.15
N HIS A 178 2.24 -28.58 -4.10
CA HIS A 178 2.49 -27.16 -3.83
C HIS A 178 2.66 -26.82 -2.34
N ASP A 179 2.22 -27.70 -1.45
CA ASP A 179 2.20 -27.50 0.01
C ASP A 179 2.90 -28.63 0.78
N ILE A 180 3.71 -29.46 0.10
CA ILE A 180 4.52 -30.48 0.78
C ILE A 180 5.57 -29.83 1.69
N TYR A 181 5.94 -30.53 2.76
CA TYR A 181 7.08 -30.16 3.57
C TYR A 181 8.37 -30.49 2.82
N LYS A 182 9.30 -29.54 2.78
CA LYS A 182 10.61 -29.67 2.15
C LYS A 182 11.68 -30.12 3.13
N GLU A 183 12.72 -30.77 2.62
CA GLU A 183 13.89 -31.09 3.43
C GLU A 183 14.43 -29.84 4.17
N GLY A 184 14.59 -29.98 5.48
CA GLY A 184 15.06 -28.95 6.40
C GLY A 184 13.96 -28.08 7.00
N GLU A 185 12.69 -28.26 6.62
CA GLU A 185 11.57 -27.55 7.23
C GLU A 185 11.13 -28.17 8.55
N TYR A 186 10.56 -27.35 9.43
CA TYR A 186 10.14 -27.72 10.77
C TYR A 186 8.63 -27.50 10.94
N MET A 187 8.03 -28.36 11.75
CA MET A 187 6.64 -28.21 12.20
C MET A 187 6.49 -28.59 13.67
N THR A 188 5.47 -28.05 14.31
CA THR A 188 5.02 -28.45 15.64
C THR A 188 3.95 -29.52 15.46
N TRP A 189 4.22 -30.72 15.95
CA TRP A 189 3.30 -31.85 15.89
C TRP A 189 2.15 -31.70 16.88
N THR A 190 1.13 -32.54 16.74
CA THR A 190 -0.11 -32.47 17.54
C THR A 190 0.10 -32.67 19.05
N ASP A 191 1.21 -33.29 19.45
CA ASP A 191 1.64 -33.47 20.84
C ASP A 191 2.53 -32.32 21.37
N GLY A 192 2.80 -31.31 20.54
CA GLY A 192 3.67 -30.17 20.84
C GLY A 192 5.16 -30.42 20.60
N SER A 193 5.57 -31.62 20.15
CA SER A 193 6.95 -31.89 19.76
C SER A 193 7.30 -31.17 18.46
N ILE A 194 8.54 -30.73 18.33
CA ILE A 194 9.03 -30.15 17.07
C ILE A 194 9.67 -31.26 16.25
N LYS A 195 9.18 -31.43 15.03
CA LYS A 195 9.71 -32.36 14.03
C LYS A 195 10.39 -31.57 12.93
N LYS A 196 11.50 -32.09 12.42
CA LYS A 196 12.14 -31.59 11.20
C LYS A 196 11.97 -32.61 10.08
N CYS A 197 11.57 -32.11 8.93
CA CYS A 197 11.49 -32.84 7.68
C CYS A 197 12.90 -33.12 7.15
N VAL A 198 13.28 -34.38 6.94
CA VAL A 198 14.59 -34.79 6.42
C VAL A 198 14.57 -35.20 4.95
N GLN A 199 13.37 -35.23 4.34
CA GLN A 199 13.18 -35.41 2.90
C GLN A 199 11.81 -34.85 2.50
N ASP A 200 11.68 -34.31 1.29
CA ASP A 200 10.40 -33.85 0.75
C ASP A 200 9.28 -34.89 0.94
N THR A 201 8.20 -34.51 1.64
CA THR A 201 7.11 -35.43 1.97
C THR A 201 5.77 -34.71 2.10
N ASN A 202 4.71 -35.39 1.67
CA ASN A 202 3.31 -35.03 1.94
C ASN A 202 2.69 -35.86 3.07
N PHE A 203 3.44 -36.81 3.64
CA PHE A 203 3.01 -37.70 4.71
C PHE A 203 3.45 -37.19 6.08
N ASN A 204 2.61 -37.41 7.07
CA ASN A 204 2.90 -37.04 8.45
C ASN A 204 3.87 -38.04 9.13
N PRO A 205 4.38 -37.74 10.35
CA PRO A 205 5.32 -38.62 11.05
C PRO A 205 4.79 -40.02 11.39
N ASP A 206 3.49 -40.21 11.55
CA ASP A 206 2.91 -41.54 11.85
C ASP A 206 2.82 -42.40 10.57
N GLU A 207 2.50 -41.78 9.44
CA GLU A 207 2.40 -42.44 8.13
C GLU A 207 3.77 -42.75 7.52
N TYR A 208 4.73 -41.84 7.70
CA TYR A 208 6.06 -41.94 7.09
C TYR A 208 7.18 -41.44 8.02
N PRO A 209 7.47 -42.15 9.12
CA PRO A 209 8.41 -41.71 10.14
C PRO A 209 9.82 -41.40 9.62
N GLN A 210 10.25 -42.08 8.56
CA GLN A 210 11.59 -41.90 7.98
C GLN A 210 11.81 -40.54 7.30
N ALA A 211 10.75 -39.75 7.07
CA ALA A 211 10.87 -38.38 6.62
C ALA A 211 11.00 -37.35 7.75
N TRP A 212 11.00 -37.78 9.02
CA TRP A 212 10.92 -36.88 10.16
C TRP A 212 11.95 -37.23 11.24
N GLU A 213 12.61 -36.21 11.79
CA GLU A 213 13.47 -36.32 12.98
C GLU A 213 12.93 -35.48 14.15
N ASP A 214 13.05 -36.01 15.36
CA ASP A 214 12.82 -35.27 16.61
C ASP A 214 13.95 -34.27 16.87
N THR A 215 13.62 -33.12 17.49
CA THR A 215 14.57 -32.00 17.69
C THR A 215 14.71 -31.53 19.13
#